data_AF-A0A0Q5LZK9-F1
#
_entry.id   AF-A0A0Q5LZK9-F1
#
_cell.length_a   1.000
_cell.length_b   1.000
_cell.length_c   1.000
_cell.angle_alpha   90.00
_cell.angle_beta   90.00
_cell.angle_gamma   90.00
#
_symmetry.space_group_name_H-M   'P 1'
#
loop_
_entity.id
_entity.type
_entity.pdbx_description
1 polymer ?
#
loop_
_entity_poly.entity_id
_entity_poly.type
_entity_poly.pdbx_seq_one_letter_code
_entity_poly.pdbx_strand_id
1 'polypeptide(L)'
;MKVYLAEDYGYESGLFYLHDEQGRVVRSDVFGNVMYGSMLAHWDVDPETALAGANLGDKGGVDAGKGDDPLDDEAVKFGYDLHSKYPNGLTEKQFYEEIANAHLTD
;
A
#
# COMPACT_ATOMS: atom_id res chain seq x y z
N MET A 1 0.83 -0.81 -7.96
CA MET A 1 0.16 -0.20 -9.11
C MET A 1 -1.20 -0.86 -9.17
N LYS A 2 -2.32 -0.14 -9.27
CA LYS A 2 -3.64 -0.79 -9.32
C LYS A 2 -3.73 -1.67 -10.59
N VAL A 3 -4.36 -2.85 -10.53
CA VAL A 3 -4.41 -3.84 -11.65
C VAL A 3 -4.84 -3.22 -12.98
N TYR A 4 -5.80 -2.30 -12.96
CA TYR A 4 -6.27 -1.60 -14.17
C TYR A 4 -5.20 -0.73 -14.83
N LEU A 5 -4.19 -0.23 -14.11
CA LEU A 5 -3.09 0.50 -14.75
C LEU A 5 -2.25 -0.43 -15.63
N ALA A 6 -2.10 -1.69 -15.24
CA ALA A 6 -1.49 -2.70 -16.10
C ALA A 6 -2.39 -3.07 -17.28
N GLU A 7 -3.70 -3.26 -17.03
CA GLU A 7 -4.67 -3.65 -18.07
C GLU A 7 -4.97 -2.54 -19.10
N ASP A 8 -5.16 -1.30 -18.64
CA ASP A 8 -5.62 -0.16 -19.45
C ASP A 8 -4.47 0.63 -20.08
N TYR A 9 -3.29 0.65 -19.45
CA TYR A 9 -2.13 1.43 -19.91
C TYR A 9 -0.95 0.57 -20.36
N GLY A 10 -1.08 -0.76 -20.34
CA GLY A 10 -0.08 -1.68 -20.90
C GLY A 10 1.23 -1.75 -20.10
N TYR A 11 1.19 -1.43 -18.81
CA TYR A 11 2.35 -1.65 -17.93
C TYR A 11 2.59 -3.15 -17.73
N GLU A 12 3.75 -3.64 -18.17
CA GLU A 12 4.12 -5.06 -18.02
C GLU A 12 4.24 -5.47 -16.54
N SER A 13 3.94 -6.73 -16.24
CA SER A 13 3.90 -7.27 -14.87
C SER A 13 5.21 -7.09 -14.08
N GLY A 14 6.35 -6.93 -14.76
CA GLY A 14 7.64 -6.66 -14.11
C GLY A 14 7.71 -5.32 -13.36
N LEU A 15 6.87 -4.33 -13.71
CA LEU A 15 6.74 -3.05 -13.00
C LEU A 15 5.69 -3.09 -11.89
N PHE A 16 4.87 -4.14 -11.89
CA PHE A 16 3.80 -4.34 -10.93
C PHE A 16 4.34 -4.84 -9.58
N TYR A 17 5.48 -5.54 -9.62
CA TYR A 17 6.13 -6.11 -8.45
C TYR A 17 7.48 -5.43 -8.18
N LEU A 18 7.71 -5.07 -6.93
CA LEU A 18 8.99 -4.61 -6.41
C LEU A 18 9.81 -5.82 -6.02
N HIS A 19 11.08 -5.80 -6.40
CA HIS A 19 12.06 -6.82 -6.08
C HIS A 19 13.17 -6.21 -5.23
N ASP A 20 13.62 -6.93 -4.21
CA ASP A 20 14.82 -6.55 -3.46
C ASP A 20 16.04 -7.37 -3.88
N GLU A 21 17.21 -7.01 -3.35
CA GLU A 21 18.48 -7.71 -3.62
C GLU A 21 18.48 -9.19 -3.16
N GLN A 22 17.52 -9.58 -2.30
CA GLN A 22 17.35 -10.95 -1.80
C GLN A 22 16.36 -11.77 -2.66
N GLY A 23 15.79 -11.17 -3.71
CA GLY A 23 14.82 -11.82 -4.61
C GLY A 23 13.39 -11.89 -4.04
N ARG A 24 13.09 -11.17 -2.95
CA ARG A 24 11.74 -11.06 -2.40
C ARG A 24 10.89 -10.19 -3.31
N VAL A 25 9.58 -10.48 -3.37
CA VAL A 25 8.64 -9.86 -4.31
C VAL A 25 7.49 -9.23 -3.54
N VAL A 26 7.16 -7.98 -3.85
CA VAL A 26 6.06 -7.24 -3.22
C VAL A 26 5.23 -6.54 -4.28
N ARG A 27 3.90 -6.60 -4.21
CA ARG A 27 3.01 -5.85 -5.10
C ARG A 27 3.19 -4.34 -4.85
N SER A 28 3.44 -3.56 -5.90
CA SER A 28 3.80 -2.14 -5.76
C SER A 28 2.68 -1.25 -5.19
N ASP A 29 1.40 -1.66 -5.33
CA ASP A 29 0.24 -1.00 -4.72
C ASP A 29 0.14 -1.29 -3.24
N VAL A 30 0.33 -2.55 -2.82
CA VAL A 30 0.45 -2.95 -1.42
C VAL A 30 1.53 -2.13 -0.75
N PHE A 31 2.72 -2.06 -1.35
CA PHE A 31 3.82 -1.24 -0.83
C PHE A 31 3.40 0.23 -0.63
N GLY A 32 2.73 0.82 -1.63
CA GLY A 32 2.21 2.18 -1.56
C GLY A 32 1.15 2.37 -0.47
N ASN A 33 0.20 1.44 -0.33
CA ASN A 33 -0.90 1.53 0.62
C ASN A 33 -0.45 1.30 2.06
N VAL A 34 0.55 0.43 2.29
CA VAL A 34 1.19 0.31 3.62
C VAL A 34 1.92 1.61 3.99
N MET A 35 2.68 2.22 3.07
CA MET A 35 3.32 3.53 3.32
C MET A 35 2.28 4.61 3.61
N TYR A 36 1.21 4.66 2.81
CA TYR A 36 0.13 5.61 2.97
C TYR A 36 -0.56 5.49 4.33
N GLY A 37 -0.91 4.26 4.74
CA GLY A 37 -1.48 3.99 6.06
C GLY A 37 -0.55 4.41 7.20
N SER A 38 0.73 4.03 7.13
CA SER A 38 1.73 4.39 8.15
C SER A 38 1.94 5.90 8.27
N MET A 39 2.00 6.62 7.14
CA MET A 39 2.10 8.08 7.10
C MET A 39 0.90 8.76 7.74
N LEU A 40 -0.32 8.33 7.39
CA LEU A 40 -1.56 8.91 7.92
C LEU A 40 -1.73 8.62 9.41
N ALA A 41 -1.38 7.42 9.85
CA ALA A 41 -1.35 7.07 11.27
C ALA A 41 -0.41 7.98 12.07
N HIS A 42 0.76 8.32 11.51
CA HIS A 42 1.70 9.25 12.13
C HIS A 42 1.18 10.70 12.22
N TRP A 43 0.16 11.04 11.43
CA TRP A 43 -0.53 12.34 11.49
C TRP A 43 -1.83 12.30 12.28
N ASP A 44 -2.07 11.24 13.07
CA ASP A 44 -3.29 11.03 13.85
C ASP A 44 -4.57 11.06 13.00
N VAL A 45 -4.47 10.69 11.72
CA VAL A 45 -5.66 10.50 10.88
C VAL A 45 -6.31 9.17 11.25
N ASP A 46 -7.64 9.15 11.30
CA ASP A 46 -8.39 7.95 11.63
C ASP A 46 -8.35 6.91 10.49
N PRO A 47 -8.21 5.60 10.78
CA PRO A 47 -8.15 4.56 9.76
C PRO A 47 -9.36 4.54 8.82
N GLU A 48 -10.57 4.89 9.27
CA GLU A 48 -11.74 4.96 8.39
C GLU A 48 -11.58 6.07 7.34
N THR A 49 -10.95 7.19 7.72
CA THR A 49 -10.66 8.29 6.79
C THR A 49 -9.58 7.90 5.78
N ALA A 50 -8.55 7.18 6.22
CA ALA A 50 -7.52 6.64 5.33
C ALA A 50 -8.08 5.63 4.31
N LEU A 51 -8.93 4.71 4.77
CA LEU A 51 -9.60 3.73 3.90
C LEU A 51 -10.53 4.41 2.90
N ALA A 52 -11.28 5.43 3.32
CA ALA A 52 -12.11 6.22 2.40
C ALA A 52 -11.28 6.93 1.33
N GLY A 53 -10.07 7.41 1.69
CA GLY A 53 -9.12 8.01 0.75
C GLY A 53 -8.53 7.00 -0.23
N ALA A 54 -8.09 5.83 0.24
CA ALA A 54 -7.51 4.77 -0.59
C ALA A 54 -8.52 4.17 -1.60
N ASN A 55 -9.81 4.26 -1.28
CA ASN A 55 -10.93 3.76 -2.09
C ASN A 55 -11.72 4.87 -2.81
N LEU A 56 -11.18 6.10 -2.89
CA LEU A 56 -11.90 7.23 -3.48
C LEU A 56 -12.31 6.99 -4.95
N GLY A 57 -11.55 6.17 -5.68
CA GLY A 57 -11.85 5.89 -7.08
C GLY A 57 -11.52 7.10 -7.96
N ASP A 58 -12.41 7.38 -8.91
CA ASP A 58 -12.44 8.61 -9.72
C ASP A 58 -13.31 9.72 -9.10
N LYS A 59 -13.86 9.49 -7.89
CA LYS A 59 -14.78 10.44 -7.26
C LYS A 59 -14.05 11.74 -6.95
N GLY A 60 -14.68 12.86 -7.29
CA GLY A 60 -14.09 14.19 -7.11
C GLY A 60 -13.16 14.64 -8.24
N GLY A 61 -13.08 13.89 -9.34
CA GLY A 61 -12.28 14.27 -10.52
C GLY A 61 -10.77 14.02 -10.35
N VAL A 62 -10.38 13.24 -9.34
CA VAL A 62 -9.02 12.78 -9.10
C VAL A 62 -9.03 11.26 -9.24
N ASP A 63 -8.21 10.72 -10.14
CA ASP A 63 -8.02 9.27 -10.25
C ASP A 63 -7.12 8.78 -9.10
N ALA A 64 -7.74 8.25 -8.05
CA ALA A 64 -7.07 7.60 -6.93
C ALA A 64 -6.97 6.07 -7.11
N GLY A 65 -7.32 5.55 -8.28
CA GLY A 65 -7.31 4.12 -8.57
C GLY A 65 -8.71 3.50 -8.71
N LYS A 66 -8.77 2.17 -8.79
CA LYS A 66 -10.02 1.41 -8.61
C LYS A 66 -10.38 1.43 -7.12
N GLY A 67 -11.61 1.83 -6.80
CA GLY A 67 -12.14 1.68 -5.44
C GLY A 67 -12.47 0.20 -5.14
N ASP A 68 -12.44 -0.15 -3.85
CA ASP A 68 -12.90 -1.43 -3.29
C ASP A 68 -12.04 -2.66 -3.65
N ASP A 69 -10.70 -2.54 -3.61
CA ASP A 69 -9.80 -3.72 -3.56
C ASP A 69 -9.56 -4.10 -2.07
N PRO A 70 -10.05 -5.26 -1.59
CA PRO A 70 -9.85 -5.68 -0.20
C PRO A 70 -8.37 -5.71 0.23
N LEU A 71 -7.45 -5.98 -0.70
CA LEU A 71 -6.04 -6.02 -0.40
C LEU A 71 -5.45 -4.63 -0.13
N ASP A 72 -6.05 -3.57 -0.69
CA ASP A 72 -5.68 -2.20 -0.39
C ASP A 72 -6.10 -1.82 1.04
N ASP A 73 -7.27 -2.26 1.48
CA ASP A 73 -7.73 -2.07 2.85
C ASP A 73 -6.81 -2.77 3.87
N GLU A 74 -6.42 -4.01 3.57
CA GLU A 74 -5.49 -4.77 4.40
C GLU A 74 -4.11 -4.12 4.44
N ALA A 75 -3.61 -3.64 3.31
CA ALA A 75 -2.35 -2.90 3.23
C ALA A 75 -2.39 -1.59 4.05
N VAL A 76 -3.47 -0.81 3.94
CA VAL A 76 -3.64 0.42 4.74
C VAL A 76 -3.66 0.08 6.23
N LYS A 77 -4.46 -0.90 6.66
CA LYS A 77 -4.53 -1.35 8.06
C LYS A 77 -3.18 -1.83 8.57
N PHE A 78 -2.44 -2.58 7.77
CA PHE A 78 -1.10 -3.02 8.11
C PHE A 78 -0.15 -1.83 8.32
N GLY A 79 -0.28 -0.74 7.54
CA GLY A 79 0.43 0.51 7.77
C GLY A 79 0.16 1.13 9.16
N TYR A 80 -1.08 1.06 9.65
CA TYR A 80 -1.43 1.50 11.02
C TYR A 80 -0.83 0.58 12.09
N ASP A 81 -0.82 -0.73 11.85
CA ASP A 81 -0.16 -1.70 12.75
C ASP A 81 1.35 -1.43 12.83
N LEU A 82 1.99 -1.09 11.71
CA LEU A 82 3.39 -0.68 11.66
C LEU A 82 3.66 0.60 12.46
N HIS A 83 2.77 1.59 12.39
CA HIS A 83 2.92 2.78 13.23
C HIS A 83 2.80 2.43 14.73
N SER A 84 1.86 1.56 15.09
CA SER A 84 1.71 1.08 16.47
C SER A 84 2.95 0.33 16.97
N LYS A 85 3.59 -0.45 16.11
CA LYS A 85 4.83 -1.19 16.39
C LYS A 85 6.08 -0.30 16.39
N TYR A 86 6.09 0.74 15.55
CA TYR A 86 7.21 1.65 15.33
C TYR A 86 6.75 3.12 15.40
N PRO A 87 6.39 3.63 16.59
CA PRO A 87 5.76 4.96 16.75
C PRO A 87 6.69 6.12 16.35
N ASN A 88 8.01 5.90 16.41
CA ASN A 88 9.03 6.89 16.04
C ASN A 88 9.46 6.78 14.56
N GLY A 89 8.71 6.04 13.75
CA GLY A 89 9.04 5.75 12.36
C GLY A 89 9.91 4.50 12.20
N LEU A 90 9.99 4.07 10.95
CA LEU A 90 10.64 2.84 10.53
C LEU A 90 11.87 3.20 9.70
N THR A 91 12.92 2.40 9.79
CA THR A 91 13.95 2.42 8.75
C THR A 91 13.43 1.76 7.48
N GLU A 92 14.02 2.12 6.34
CA GLU A 92 13.72 1.49 5.04
C GLU A 92 13.86 -0.04 5.12
N LYS A 93 14.94 -0.54 5.74
CA LYS A 93 15.16 -1.97 5.92
C LYS A 93 14.04 -2.66 6.72
N GLN A 94 13.62 -2.07 7.84
CA GLN A 94 12.51 -2.60 8.64
C GLN A 94 11.22 -2.63 7.82
N PHE A 95 10.94 -1.58 7.06
CA PHE A 95 9.76 -1.52 6.22
C PHE A 95 9.70 -2.66 5.20
N TYR A 96 10.79 -2.89 4.46
CA TYR A 96 10.89 -4.01 3.52
C TYR A 96 10.77 -5.38 4.21
N GLU A 97 11.36 -5.54 5.40
CA GLU A 97 11.24 -6.79 6.17
C GLU A 97 9.81 -7.05 6.64
N GLU A 98 9.11 -6.03 7.15
CA GLU A 98 7.73 -6.19 7.61
C GLU A 98 6.79 -6.53 6.45
N ILE A 99 6.89 -5.82 5.33
CA ILE A 99 6.05 -6.08 4.16
C ILE A 99 6.30 -7.46 3.57
N ALA A 100 7.56 -7.87 3.46
CA ALA A 100 7.88 -9.21 2.96
C ALA A 100 7.32 -10.33 3.85
N ASN A 101 7.14 -10.07 5.16
CA ASN A 101 6.57 -11.01 6.12
C ASN A 101 5.04 -10.87 6.28
N ALA A 102 4.42 -9.83 5.70
CA ALA A 102 3.00 -9.55 5.87
C ALA A 102 2.10 -10.50 5.06
N HIS A 103 2.67 -11.22 4.08
CA HIS A 103 1.93 -12.13 3.18
C HIS A 103 0.74 -11.47 2.46
N LEU A 104 0.86 -10.17 2.16
CA LEU A 104 -0.12 -9.36 1.41
C LEU A 104 0.05 -9.59 -0.10
N THR A 105 -0.18 -10.82 -0.56
CA THR A 105 0.15 -11.23 -1.95
C THR A 105 -1.05 -11.51 -2.85
N ASP A 106 -2.24 -11.76 -2.31
CA ASP A 106 -3.36 -12.35 -3.06
C ASP A 106 -4.67 -11.56 -2.86
#